data_AF-A0A8E0VH73-F1
#
_entry.id   AF-A0A8E0VH73-F1
#
_cell.length_a   1.000
_cell.length_b   1.000
_cell.length_c   1.000
_cell.angle_alpha   90.00
_cell.angle_beta   90.00
_cell.angle_gamma   90.00
#
_symmetry.space_group_name_H-M   'P 1'
#
loop_
_entity.id
_entity.type
_entity.pdbx_description
1 polymer ?
#
loop_
_entity_poly.entity_id
_entity_poly.type
_entity_poly.pdbx_seq_one_letter_code
_entity_poly.pdbx_strand_id
1 'polypeptide(L)'
;MTYVYPSDRTIDIKPSARSTTVQEIKRNNSSDYHSQSSEEVTLTATEQPEEPDIVARVINGDWLNAENILLNHCFDDVEENMERIREKVHKIASGLENHPVEDQTQKESSKKDSMLGQLVEQTNKDEEFRQVAEDFFQKLKFSLILLSRLSDHVNEPQAAVLVNQLFVLLSESVGYWRKSNTMFADFPRKIRQPLFPRYTIAFLELNLIGVHEKLLRELGPAWNDSREESPSLPVYVPIFKDGFQVIREQYEPTLFDYDKPGVDSISEVKFRQIFGPI
;
A
#
# COMPACT_ATOMS: atom_id res chain seq x y z
N MET A 1 10.87 26.78 1.93
CA MET A 1 9.42 26.89 1.68
C MET A 1 8.80 25.71 2.41
N THR A 2 8.35 25.95 3.63
CA THR A 2 7.99 24.91 4.60
C THR A 2 6.53 24.53 4.33
N TYR A 3 6.29 23.33 3.80
CA TYR A 3 4.93 22.79 3.70
C TYR A 3 4.55 22.25 5.07
N VAL A 4 3.66 22.96 5.75
CA VAL A 4 3.01 22.51 6.98
C VAL A 4 1.80 21.68 6.55
N TYR A 5 1.85 20.37 6.74
CA TYR A 5 0.67 19.52 6.64
C TYR A 5 -0.09 19.57 7.96
N PRO A 6 -1.43 19.75 7.93
CA PRO A 6 -2.23 19.74 9.14
C PRO A 6 -2.41 18.30 9.63
N SER A 7 -1.86 18.03 10.80
CA SER A 7 -2.08 16.84 11.63
C SER A 7 -3.49 16.92 12.25
N ASP A 8 -4.48 16.39 11.53
CA ASP A 8 -5.76 15.88 12.07
C ASP A 8 -6.68 15.53 10.89
N ARG A 9 -6.62 14.29 10.41
CA ARG A 9 -7.67 13.71 9.55
C ARG A 9 -7.85 12.23 9.85
N THR A 10 -8.82 11.93 10.70
CA THR A 10 -9.50 10.64 10.71
C THR A 10 -10.09 10.41 9.32
N ILE A 11 -9.70 9.31 8.65
CA ILE A 11 -10.27 8.93 7.35
C ILE A 11 -11.65 8.28 7.60
N ASP A 12 -12.71 9.09 7.57
CA ASP A 12 -14.08 8.60 7.74
C ASP A 12 -14.58 7.88 6.47
N ILE A 13 -14.92 6.60 6.59
CA ILE A 13 -15.60 5.83 5.56
C ILE A 13 -17.11 6.17 5.63
N LYS A 14 -17.65 6.85 4.60
CA LYS A 14 -19.11 6.94 4.44
C LYS A 14 -19.67 5.68 3.76
N PRO A 15 -20.72 5.05 4.31
CA PRO A 15 -21.43 3.98 3.60
C PRO A 15 -22.13 4.57 2.36
N SER A 16 -21.82 4.00 1.19
CA SER A 16 -22.50 4.33 -0.06
C SER A 16 -23.92 3.76 -0.02
N ALA A 17 -24.89 4.62 0.34
CA ALA A 17 -26.31 4.29 0.27
C ALA A 17 -26.78 4.30 -1.19
N ARG A 18 -26.54 3.20 -1.92
CA ARG A 18 -27.29 2.94 -3.16
C ARG A 18 -28.60 2.24 -2.77
N SER A 19 -29.58 3.06 -2.40
CA SER A 19 -30.95 2.61 -2.13
C SER A 19 -31.61 2.21 -3.45
N THR A 20 -31.67 0.90 -3.73
CA THR A 20 -32.50 0.36 -4.81
C THR A 20 -33.94 0.30 -4.30
N THR A 21 -34.71 1.36 -4.53
CA THR A 21 -36.16 1.35 -4.32
C THR A 21 -36.79 0.43 -5.36
N VAL A 22 -37.14 -0.79 -4.94
CA VAL A 22 -38.08 -1.65 -5.68
C VAL A 22 -39.46 -1.02 -5.52
N GLN A 23 -39.98 -0.41 -6.59
CA GLN A 23 -41.37 0.03 -6.63
C GLN A 23 -42.28 -1.21 -6.72
N GLU A 24 -43.01 -1.49 -5.63
CA GLU A 24 -44.09 -2.46 -5.61
C GLU A 24 -45.18 -2.11 -6.62
N ILE A 25 -45.46 -3.05 -7.51
CA ILE A 25 -46.60 -3.02 -8.43
C ILE A 25 -47.88 -3.27 -7.63
N LYS A 26 -48.70 -2.24 -7.43
CA LYS A 26 -50.13 -2.39 -7.15
C LYS A 26 -50.92 -2.05 -8.40
N ARG A 27 -51.35 -3.08 -9.15
CA ARG A 27 -52.41 -2.94 -10.16
C ARG A 27 -53.71 -3.51 -9.60
N ASN A 28 -54.69 -2.62 -9.47
CA ASN A 28 -56.07 -2.91 -9.10
C ASN A 28 -56.76 -3.70 -10.21
N ASN A 29 -57.51 -4.74 -9.83
CA ASN A 29 -58.53 -5.38 -10.65
C ASN A 29 -59.78 -4.49 -10.71
N SER A 30 -60.32 -4.27 -11.90
CA SER A 30 -61.77 -4.24 -12.14
C SER A 30 -62.07 -4.42 -13.63
N SER A 31 -63.25 -4.99 -13.89
CA SER A 31 -63.71 -5.68 -15.10
C SER A 31 -63.88 -4.82 -16.35
N ASP A 32 -63.87 -5.46 -17.53
CA ASP A 32 -65.07 -5.60 -18.37
C ASP A 32 -64.84 -6.50 -19.61
N TYR A 33 -65.95 -7.12 -20.03
CA TYR A 33 -66.11 -8.19 -21.02
C TYR A 33 -65.91 -7.75 -22.48
N HIS A 34 -65.31 -8.60 -23.35
CA HIS A 34 -65.93 -9.11 -24.59
C HIS A 34 -65.04 -10.17 -25.30
N SER A 35 -65.70 -11.12 -25.96
CA SER A 35 -65.22 -12.38 -26.56
C SER A 35 -64.30 -12.24 -27.80
N GLN A 36 -63.44 -13.24 -28.04
CA GLN A 36 -63.52 -14.13 -29.23
C GLN A 36 -62.37 -15.18 -29.30
N SER A 37 -62.82 -16.40 -29.60
CA SER A 37 -62.20 -17.64 -30.12
C SER A 37 -60.79 -17.63 -30.76
N SER A 38 -60.12 -18.78 -30.55
CA SER A 38 -59.36 -19.64 -31.50
C SER A 38 -57.85 -19.81 -31.27
N GLU A 39 -57.49 -21.10 -31.17
CA GLU A 39 -56.24 -21.76 -31.60
C GLU A 39 -55.04 -21.84 -30.63
N GLU A 40 -54.92 -23.06 -30.12
CA GLU A 40 -53.83 -23.66 -29.36
C GLU A 40 -52.64 -23.96 -30.28
N VAL A 41 -51.49 -23.32 -30.03
CA VAL A 41 -50.22 -23.65 -30.69
C VAL A 41 -49.19 -23.96 -29.62
N THR A 42 -48.86 -25.25 -29.51
CA THR A 42 -47.76 -25.78 -28.70
C THR A 42 -46.43 -25.33 -29.28
N LEU A 43 -45.70 -24.47 -28.57
CA LEU A 43 -44.31 -24.13 -28.90
C LEU A 43 -43.40 -24.53 -27.73
N THR A 44 -42.55 -25.50 -28.05
CA THR A 44 -41.40 -25.98 -27.29
C THR A 44 -40.47 -24.82 -26.91
N ALA A 45 -40.25 -24.63 -25.61
CA ALA A 45 -39.27 -23.67 -25.11
C ALA A 45 -37.85 -24.24 -25.29
N THR A 46 -37.11 -23.63 -26.20
CA THR A 46 -35.67 -23.80 -26.40
C THR A 46 -34.92 -23.22 -25.20
N GLU A 47 -34.03 -24.00 -24.59
CA GLU A 47 -33.11 -23.59 -23.52
C GLU A 47 -32.32 -22.34 -23.93
N GLN A 48 -32.39 -21.29 -23.12
CA GLN A 48 -31.48 -20.16 -23.22
C GLN A 48 -30.16 -20.50 -22.51
N PRO A 49 -29.00 -20.08 -23.03
CA PRO A 49 -27.70 -20.38 -22.43
C PRO A 49 -27.55 -19.60 -21.13
N GLU A 50 -27.12 -20.27 -20.06
CA GLU A 50 -26.74 -19.65 -18.79
C GLU A 50 -25.61 -18.62 -19.02
N GLU A 51 -25.91 -17.34 -18.78
CA GLU A 51 -24.86 -16.33 -18.63
C GLU A 51 -24.06 -16.63 -17.35
N PRO A 52 -22.71 -16.59 -17.40
CA PRO A 52 -21.89 -16.89 -16.25
C PRO A 52 -22.14 -15.84 -15.17
N ASP A 53 -22.69 -16.29 -14.05
CA ASP A 53 -22.93 -15.53 -12.84
C ASP A 53 -21.60 -14.92 -12.37
N ILE A 54 -21.34 -13.66 -12.73
CA ILE A 54 -20.24 -12.87 -12.16
C ILE A 54 -20.69 -12.56 -10.75
N VAL A 55 -20.47 -13.52 -9.84
CA VAL A 55 -20.74 -13.35 -8.41
C VAL A 55 -19.79 -12.27 -7.94
N ALA A 56 -20.24 -11.02 -7.95
CA ALA A 56 -19.65 -9.91 -7.21
C ALA A 56 -19.65 -10.33 -5.74
N ARG A 57 -18.59 -11.02 -5.32
CA ARG A 57 -18.41 -11.47 -3.94
C ARG A 57 -18.48 -10.22 -3.07
N VAL A 58 -19.51 -10.15 -2.23
CA VAL A 58 -19.74 -9.07 -1.25
C VAL A 58 -18.44 -8.78 -0.53
N ILE A 59 -17.92 -7.56 -0.68
CA ILE A 59 -16.70 -7.13 0.01
C ILE A 59 -17.03 -7.03 1.51
N ASN A 60 -16.23 -7.67 2.35
CA ASN A 60 -16.44 -7.64 3.80
C ASN A 60 -16.03 -6.27 4.34
N GLY A 61 -17.01 -5.47 4.78
CA GLY A 61 -16.78 -4.14 5.34
C GLY A 61 -15.92 -4.14 6.60
N ASP A 62 -15.99 -5.20 7.42
CA ASP A 62 -15.19 -5.31 8.64
C ASP A 62 -13.70 -5.46 8.31
N TRP A 63 -13.37 -6.24 7.27
CA TRP A 63 -12.00 -6.37 6.78
C TRP A 63 -11.47 -5.05 6.22
N LEU A 64 -12.28 -4.33 5.44
CA LEU A 64 -11.90 -3.01 4.93
C LEU A 64 -11.62 -2.03 6.07
N ASN A 65 -12.48 -2.01 7.08
CA ASN A 65 -12.31 -1.15 8.25
C ASN A 65 -11.05 -1.52 9.05
N ALA A 66 -10.79 -2.82 9.26
CA ALA A 66 -9.59 -3.30 9.93
C ALA A 66 -8.31 -2.92 9.15
N GLU A 67 -8.30 -3.11 7.83
CA GLU A 67 -7.18 -2.71 6.96
C GLU A 67 -6.97 -1.19 6.93
N ASN A 68 -8.04 -0.39 6.99
CA ASN A 68 -7.95 1.07 7.09
C ASN A 68 -7.32 1.52 8.42
N ILE A 69 -7.77 0.95 9.55
CA ILE A 69 -7.17 1.20 10.87
C ILE A 69 -5.68 0.83 10.84
N LEU A 70 -5.35 -0.34 10.29
CA LEU A 70 -3.97 -0.80 10.16
C LEU A 70 -3.12 0.15 9.30
N LEU A 71 -3.68 0.69 8.21
CA LEU A 71 -2.99 1.68 7.37
C LEU A 71 -2.67 2.97 8.14
N ASN A 72 -3.59 3.46 8.97
CA ASN A 72 -3.36 4.66 9.78
C ASN A 72 -2.21 4.46 10.78
N HIS A 73 -2.19 3.32 11.50
CA HIS A 73 -1.05 2.99 12.37
C HIS A 73 0.26 2.90 11.60
N CYS A 74 0.24 2.43 10.34
CA CYS A 74 1.45 2.42 9.51
C CYS A 74 1.90 3.83 9.13
N PHE A 75 0.98 4.75 8.85
CA PHE A 75 1.32 6.15 8.56
C PHE A 75 1.94 6.84 9.77
N ASP A 76 1.37 6.65 10.96
CA ASP A 76 1.89 7.24 12.19
C ASP A 76 3.35 6.77 12.46
N ASP A 77 3.60 5.47 12.38
CA ASP A 77 4.96 4.93 12.57
C ASP A 77 5.93 5.33 11.46
N VAL A 78 5.48 5.42 10.20
CA VAL A 78 6.30 5.89 9.07
C VAL A 78 6.69 7.35 9.26
N GLU A 79 5.77 8.22 9.68
CA GLU A 79 6.04 9.62 9.95
C GLU A 79 7.01 9.78 11.12
N GLU A 80 6.76 9.07 12.23
CA GLU A 80 7.62 9.14 13.41
C GLU A 80 9.03 8.61 13.12
N ASN A 81 9.16 7.49 12.41
CA ASN A 81 10.47 6.97 12.01
C ASN A 81 11.19 7.93 11.05
N MET A 82 10.47 8.55 10.12
CA MET A 82 11.06 9.54 9.23
C MET A 82 11.61 10.73 10.01
N GLU A 83 10.90 11.19 11.04
CA GLU A 83 11.38 12.29 11.88
C GLU A 83 12.64 11.91 12.66
N ARG A 84 12.71 10.69 13.20
CA ARG A 84 13.95 10.18 13.82
C ARG A 84 15.11 10.08 12.83
N ILE A 85 14.84 9.68 11.58
CA ILE A 85 15.84 9.67 10.51
C ILE A 85 16.34 11.09 10.23
N ARG A 86 15.44 12.07 10.09
CA ARG A 86 15.80 13.48 9.88
C ARG A 86 16.60 14.04 11.05
N GLU A 87 16.20 13.73 12.29
CA GLU A 87 16.92 14.16 13.49
C GLU A 87 18.35 13.59 13.53
N LYS A 88 18.51 12.31 13.21
CA LYS A 88 19.83 11.66 13.10
C LYS A 88 20.69 12.36 12.04
N VAL A 89 20.13 12.60 10.85
CA VAL A 89 20.80 13.34 9.77
C VAL A 89 21.21 14.75 10.21
N HIS A 90 20.34 15.46 10.95
CA HIS A 90 20.63 16.79 11.48
C HIS A 90 21.76 16.76 12.53
N LYS A 91 21.74 15.80 13.47
CA LYS A 91 22.80 15.63 14.49
C LYS A 91 24.16 15.34 13.85
N ILE A 92 24.18 14.50 12.83
CA ILE A 92 25.37 14.23 12.01
C ILE A 92 25.87 15.52 11.35
N ALA A 93 24.98 16.22 10.62
CA ALA A 93 25.34 17.42 9.87
C ALA A 93 25.81 18.59 10.77
N SER A 94 25.35 18.63 12.02
CA SER A 94 25.76 19.61 13.03
C SER A 94 27.00 19.21 13.83
N GLY A 95 27.58 18.03 13.58
CA GLY A 95 28.75 17.52 14.31
C GLY A 95 28.45 17.14 15.76
N LEU A 96 27.18 16.92 16.10
CA LEU A 96 26.73 16.54 17.44
C LEU A 96 26.78 15.03 17.67
N GLU A 97 27.06 14.24 16.63
CA GLU A 97 27.44 12.83 16.78
C GLU A 97 28.95 12.72 17.07
N ASN A 98 29.28 12.12 18.21
CA ASN A 98 30.66 11.88 18.62
C ASN A 98 31.37 10.94 17.63
N HIS A 99 32.16 11.48 16.70
CA HIS A 99 33.09 10.68 15.92
C HIS A 99 34.27 10.24 16.83
N PRO A 100 34.67 8.95 16.82
CA PRO A 100 36.02 8.59 17.21
C PRO A 100 36.98 9.27 16.25
N VAL A 101 37.94 10.00 16.80
CA VAL A 101 38.98 10.74 16.09
C VAL A 101 39.79 9.78 15.21
N GLU A 102 39.61 9.84 13.90
CA GLU A 102 40.63 9.42 12.93
C GLU A 102 41.04 10.62 12.08
N ASP A 103 42.33 10.61 11.75
CA ASP A 103 43.20 11.76 11.52
C ASP A 103 42.72 12.76 10.45
N GLN A 104 42.88 14.04 10.77
CA GLN A 104 42.53 15.16 9.93
C GLN A 104 43.56 15.34 8.81
N THR A 105 43.15 15.14 7.56
CA THR A 105 43.77 15.85 6.42
C THR A 105 42.70 16.46 5.52
N GLN A 106 42.48 17.76 5.76
CA GLN A 106 42.08 18.83 4.84
C GLN A 106 41.32 18.46 3.54
N LYS A 107 40.07 18.96 3.42
CA LYS A 107 39.62 19.83 2.31
C LYS A 107 38.22 20.39 2.55
N GLU A 108 38.12 21.71 2.53
CA GLU A 108 36.88 22.50 2.54
C GLU A 108 36.14 22.43 1.18
N SER A 109 35.73 21.24 0.75
CA SER A 109 34.87 21.09 -0.42
C SER A 109 33.54 20.47 -0.03
N SER A 110 32.48 21.26 -0.22
CA SER A 110 31.04 20.91 -0.20
C SER A 110 30.54 20.11 1.03
N LYS A 111 30.09 20.84 2.07
CA LYS A 111 29.29 20.30 3.20
C LYS A 111 28.11 19.39 2.77
N LYS A 112 27.67 19.47 1.51
CA LYS A 112 26.59 18.66 0.94
C LYS A 112 27.05 17.30 0.40
N ASP A 113 28.27 17.18 -0.13
CA ASP A 113 28.82 15.89 -0.58
C ASP A 113 29.32 15.05 0.61
N SER A 114 29.78 15.71 1.68
CA SER A 114 30.16 15.05 2.93
C SER A 114 29.00 14.30 3.59
N MET A 115 27.75 14.77 3.44
CA MET A 115 26.55 14.20 4.08
C MET A 115 26.11 12.86 3.46
N LEU A 116 26.49 12.61 2.20
CA LEU A 116 25.96 11.54 1.35
C LEU A 116 26.72 10.23 1.62
N GLY A 117 26.17 9.39 2.48
CA GLY A 117 26.70 8.07 2.85
C GLY A 117 26.98 7.88 4.34
N GLN A 118 26.85 8.94 5.16
CA GLN A 118 27.11 8.85 6.60
C GLN A 118 26.07 7.98 7.34
N LEU A 119 24.82 7.96 6.89
CA LEU A 119 23.82 7.06 7.46
C LEU A 119 24.17 5.58 7.24
N VAL A 120 24.88 5.23 6.17
CA VAL A 120 25.31 3.84 5.94
C VAL A 120 26.25 3.39 7.05
N GLU A 121 27.16 4.26 7.48
CA GLU A 121 28.08 3.98 8.59
C GLU A 121 27.35 3.91 9.92
N GLN A 122 26.43 4.86 10.18
CA GLN A 122 25.63 4.86 11.42
C GLN A 122 24.77 3.62 11.56
N THR A 123 24.13 3.18 10.47
CA THR A 123 23.35 1.95 10.44
C THR A 123 24.17 0.72 10.81
N ASN A 124 25.48 0.72 10.55
CA ASN A 124 26.37 -0.40 10.93
C ASN A 124 26.84 -0.33 12.40
N LYS A 125 26.79 0.85 13.04
CA LYS A 125 27.32 1.09 14.39
C LYS A 125 26.22 1.18 15.44
N ASP A 126 25.07 1.71 15.07
CA ASP A 126 23.92 1.99 15.93
C ASP A 126 22.78 1.04 15.54
N GLU A 127 22.67 -0.05 16.29
CA GLU A 127 21.68 -1.10 16.08
C GLU A 127 20.24 -0.61 16.26
N GLU A 128 20.01 0.29 17.23
CA GLU A 128 18.68 0.85 17.47
C GLU A 128 18.27 1.75 16.30
N PHE A 129 19.19 2.58 15.80
CA PHE A 129 18.93 3.38 14.61
C PHE A 129 18.73 2.52 13.36
N ARG A 130 19.48 1.42 13.20
CA ARG A 130 19.26 0.46 12.12
C ARG A 130 17.84 -0.10 12.17
N GLN A 131 17.36 -0.49 13.34
CA GLN A 131 15.99 -0.99 13.51
C GLN A 131 14.94 0.06 13.16
N VAL A 132 15.12 1.32 13.57
CA VAL A 132 14.24 2.44 13.18
C VAL A 132 14.20 2.61 11.66
N ALA A 133 15.35 2.52 10.99
CA ALA A 133 15.42 2.65 9.54
C ALA A 133 14.82 1.44 8.80
N GLU A 134 15.05 0.21 9.29
CA GLU A 134 14.41 -1.00 8.74
C GLU A 134 12.89 -0.91 8.89
N ASP A 135 12.42 -0.56 10.08
CA ASP A 135 10.99 -0.41 10.39
C ASP A 135 10.31 0.65 9.51
N PHE A 136 10.97 1.79 9.27
CA PHE A 136 10.52 2.79 8.30
C PHE A 136 10.26 2.19 6.92
N PHE A 137 11.27 1.54 6.31
CA PHE A 137 11.13 1.02 4.96
C PHE A 137 10.14 -0.15 4.89
N GLN A 138 10.12 -1.03 5.90
CA GLN A 138 9.19 -2.15 5.96
C GLN A 138 7.74 -1.68 6.08
N LYS A 139 7.44 -0.73 6.97
CA LYS A 139 6.09 -0.16 7.11
C LYS A 139 5.70 0.70 5.93
N LEU A 140 6.62 1.44 5.30
CA LEU A 140 6.34 2.17 4.06
C LEU A 140 5.91 1.20 2.94
N LYS A 141 6.64 0.09 2.75
CA LYS A 141 6.24 -0.96 1.80
C LYS A 141 4.89 -1.55 2.16
N PHE A 142 4.65 -1.85 3.43
CA PHE A 142 3.38 -2.41 3.88
C PHE A 142 2.20 -1.45 3.65
N SER A 143 2.39 -0.14 3.88
CA SER A 143 1.39 0.88 3.54
C SER A 143 1.05 0.90 2.05
N LEU A 144 2.03 0.70 1.16
CA LEU A 144 1.77 0.60 -0.28
C LEU A 144 0.93 -0.65 -0.62
N ILE A 145 1.16 -1.77 0.07
CA ILE A 145 0.34 -2.98 -0.07
C ILE A 145 -1.10 -2.68 0.36
N LEU A 146 -1.29 -2.10 1.54
CA LEU A 146 -2.62 -1.74 2.06
C LEU A 146 -3.34 -0.72 1.14
N LEU A 147 -2.65 0.30 0.64
CA LEU A 147 -3.22 1.27 -0.29
C LEU A 147 -3.69 0.64 -1.60
N SER A 148 -2.98 -0.35 -2.12
CA SER A 148 -3.41 -1.08 -3.32
C SER A 148 -4.61 -2.00 -3.08
N ARG A 149 -4.83 -2.46 -1.84
CA ARG A 149 -6.04 -3.21 -1.44
C ARG A 149 -7.22 -2.27 -1.19
N LEU A 150 -6.95 -1.10 -0.63
CA LEU A 150 -7.97 -0.13 -0.27
C LEU A 150 -8.26 0.90 -1.37
N SER A 151 -7.74 0.69 -2.60
CA SER A 151 -7.69 1.70 -3.67
C SER A 151 -9.03 2.37 -3.96
N ASP A 152 -10.10 1.60 -3.94
CA ASP A 152 -11.46 2.05 -4.29
C ASP A 152 -12.29 2.48 -3.07
N HIS A 153 -11.71 2.33 -1.88
CA HIS A 153 -12.37 2.59 -0.60
C HIS A 153 -11.77 3.79 0.14
N VAL A 154 -10.55 4.20 -0.21
CA VAL A 154 -9.87 5.38 0.35
C VAL A 154 -9.98 6.55 -0.62
N ASN A 155 -10.84 7.52 -0.27
CA ASN A 155 -11.24 8.61 -1.17
C ASN A 155 -10.69 9.99 -0.77
N GLU A 156 -10.28 10.20 0.48
CA GLU A 156 -9.90 11.53 1.00
C GLU A 156 -8.65 11.48 1.91
N PRO A 157 -7.44 11.63 1.36
CA PRO A 157 -7.09 11.71 -0.07
C PRO A 157 -7.28 10.37 -0.80
N GLN A 158 -7.43 10.40 -2.12
CA GLN A 158 -7.46 9.17 -2.92
C GLN A 158 -6.17 8.37 -2.77
N ALA A 159 -6.25 7.04 -2.86
CA ALA A 159 -5.10 6.16 -2.73
C ALA A 159 -3.92 6.54 -3.64
N ALA A 160 -4.18 6.97 -4.89
CA ALA A 160 -3.17 7.45 -5.82
C ALA A 160 -2.37 8.66 -5.29
N VAL A 161 -3.05 9.58 -4.58
CA VAL A 161 -2.41 10.74 -3.95
C VAL A 161 -1.54 10.30 -2.78
N LEU A 162 -2.06 9.42 -1.91
CA LEU A 162 -1.33 8.89 -0.76
C LEU A 162 -0.07 8.12 -1.18
N VAL A 163 -0.14 7.32 -2.24
CA VAL A 163 1.02 6.63 -2.81
C VAL A 163 2.10 7.63 -3.21
N ASN A 164 1.74 8.70 -3.92
CA ASN A 164 2.72 9.70 -4.33
C ASN A 164 3.30 10.47 -3.12
N GLN A 165 2.53 10.68 -2.06
CA GLN A 165 3.04 11.26 -0.81
C GLN A 165 4.03 10.33 -0.10
N LEU A 166 3.74 9.02 -0.01
CA LEU A 166 4.71 8.05 0.49
C LEU A 166 5.99 8.02 -0.34
N PHE A 167 5.89 8.20 -1.66
CA PHE A 167 7.09 8.25 -2.52
C PHE A 167 7.92 9.53 -2.34
N VAL A 168 7.31 10.64 -1.90
CA VAL A 168 8.07 11.83 -1.47
C VAL A 168 8.92 11.48 -0.24
N LEU A 169 8.33 10.83 0.77
CA LEU A 169 9.04 10.38 1.97
C LEU A 169 10.13 9.35 1.62
N LEU A 170 9.82 8.39 0.74
CA LEU A 170 10.77 7.40 0.26
C LEU A 170 11.96 8.06 -0.45
N SER A 171 11.69 9.03 -1.33
CA SER A 171 12.72 9.74 -2.09
C SER A 171 13.65 10.54 -1.18
N GLU A 172 13.10 11.27 -0.22
CA GLU A 172 13.85 12.00 0.81
C GLU A 172 14.73 11.04 1.61
N SER A 173 14.12 9.97 2.15
CA SER A 173 14.79 8.95 2.94
C SER A 173 15.93 8.30 2.15
N VAL A 174 15.67 7.74 0.96
CA VAL A 174 16.69 7.12 0.08
C VAL A 174 17.83 8.09 -0.22
N GLY A 175 17.52 9.38 -0.38
CA GLY A 175 18.51 10.45 -0.54
C GLY A 175 19.58 10.47 0.55
N TYR A 176 19.22 10.17 1.81
CA TYR A 176 20.16 10.13 2.92
C TYR A 176 21.08 8.89 2.93
N TRP A 177 20.69 7.78 2.30
CA TRP A 177 21.50 6.55 2.19
C TRP A 177 22.32 6.46 0.91
N ARG A 178 22.13 7.37 -0.06
CA ARG A 178 22.99 7.42 -1.24
C ARG A 178 24.42 7.71 -0.81
N LYS A 179 25.40 7.10 -1.48
CA LYS A 179 26.83 7.39 -1.29
C LYS A 179 27.29 8.42 -2.31
N SER A 180 28.11 9.40 -1.90
CA SER A 180 28.59 10.49 -2.78
C SER A 180 29.24 10.00 -4.08
N ASN A 181 29.99 8.90 -4.03
CA ASN A 181 30.76 8.41 -5.18
C ASN A 181 29.96 7.57 -6.19
N THR A 182 28.89 6.91 -5.76
CA THR A 182 28.15 5.92 -6.57
C THR A 182 26.68 6.30 -6.76
N MET A 183 26.19 7.30 -6.02
CA MET A 183 24.78 7.69 -5.91
C MET A 183 23.85 6.52 -5.55
N PHE A 184 24.42 5.46 -4.99
CA PHE A 184 23.74 4.19 -4.77
C PHE A 184 23.34 4.06 -3.30
N ALA A 185 22.08 3.73 -3.04
CA ALA A 185 21.52 3.59 -1.69
C ALA A 185 21.42 2.10 -1.31
N ASP A 186 22.53 1.49 -0.87
CA ASP A 186 22.60 0.04 -0.61
C ASP A 186 21.60 -0.45 0.45
N PHE A 187 21.37 0.35 1.49
CA PHE A 187 20.54 -0.04 2.62
C PHE A 187 19.06 -0.24 2.24
N PRO A 188 18.32 0.75 1.69
CA PRO A 188 16.93 0.55 1.30
C PRO A 188 16.74 -0.57 0.26
N ARG A 189 17.73 -0.80 -0.60
CA ARG A 189 17.71 -1.89 -1.61
C ARG A 189 17.76 -3.29 -0.99
N LYS A 190 18.23 -3.42 0.26
CA LYS A 190 18.29 -4.70 0.99
C LYS A 190 17.00 -5.01 1.76
N ILE A 191 16.06 -4.07 1.87
CA ILE A 191 14.82 -4.25 2.63
C ILE A 191 13.84 -5.14 1.84
N ARG A 192 13.97 -6.46 2.02
CA ARG A 192 13.17 -7.44 1.28
C ARG A 192 11.72 -7.54 1.76
N GLN A 193 11.47 -7.46 3.07
CA GLN A 193 10.12 -7.59 3.61
C GLN A 193 9.39 -6.23 3.73
N PRO A 194 8.05 -6.24 3.66
CA PRO A 194 7.26 -7.22 2.91
C PRO A 194 7.62 -7.18 1.41
N LEU A 195 7.47 -8.30 0.70
CA LEU A 195 7.52 -8.29 -0.77
C LEU A 195 6.18 -7.82 -1.32
N PHE A 196 6.20 -7.07 -2.41
CA PHE A 196 4.96 -6.64 -3.05
C PHE A 196 4.28 -7.82 -3.76
N PRO A 197 2.98 -8.04 -3.57
CA PRO A 197 2.23 -8.88 -4.48
C PRO A 197 2.15 -8.23 -5.86
N ARG A 198 1.93 -9.05 -6.89
CA ARG A 198 1.88 -8.59 -8.28
C ARG A 198 0.86 -7.47 -8.50
N TYR A 199 -0.28 -7.51 -7.82
CA TYR A 199 -1.29 -6.46 -7.96
C TYR A 199 -0.82 -5.12 -7.37
N THR A 200 -0.01 -5.11 -6.31
CA THR A 200 0.58 -3.88 -5.76
C THR A 200 1.58 -3.28 -6.76
N ILE A 201 2.41 -4.10 -7.40
CA ILE A 201 3.34 -3.61 -8.43
C ILE A 201 2.57 -2.96 -9.57
N ALA A 202 1.54 -3.63 -10.11
CA ALA A 202 0.70 -3.07 -11.18
C ALA A 202 0.00 -1.76 -10.74
N PHE A 203 -0.52 -1.73 -9.51
CA PHE A 203 -1.12 -0.51 -8.94
C PHE A 203 -0.12 0.64 -8.86
N LEU A 204 1.12 0.39 -8.44
CA LEU A 204 2.17 1.41 -8.40
C LEU A 204 2.52 1.91 -9.81
N GLU A 205 2.69 1.02 -10.78
CA GLU A 205 2.98 1.39 -12.17
C GLU A 205 1.91 2.30 -12.78
N LEU A 206 0.64 2.13 -12.40
CA LEU A 206 -0.47 2.94 -12.89
C LEU A 206 -0.59 4.30 -12.20
N ASN A 207 -0.15 4.43 -10.95
CA ASN A 207 -0.43 5.60 -10.11
C ASN A 207 0.79 6.48 -9.82
N LEU A 208 2.02 6.01 -10.07
CA LEU A 208 3.23 6.79 -9.82
C LEU A 208 3.52 7.78 -10.94
N ILE A 209 3.96 8.99 -10.55
CA ILE A 209 4.56 9.94 -11.49
C ILE A 209 5.98 9.48 -11.90
N GLY A 210 6.45 9.91 -13.07
CA GLY A 210 7.69 9.38 -13.66
C GLY A 210 8.95 9.47 -12.79
N VAL A 211 9.08 10.50 -11.94
CA VAL A 211 10.21 10.59 -10.99
C VAL A 211 10.16 9.51 -9.89
N HIS A 212 8.95 9.15 -9.45
CA HIS A 212 8.71 8.12 -8.45
C HIS A 212 8.83 6.72 -9.04
N GLU A 213 8.33 6.53 -10.27
CA GLU A 213 8.53 5.27 -11.01
C GLU A 213 10.03 4.98 -11.23
N LYS A 214 10.80 6.00 -11.62
CA LYS A 214 12.26 5.87 -11.76
C LYS A 214 12.93 5.49 -10.44
N LEU A 215 12.51 6.09 -9.33
CA LEU A 215 12.99 5.75 -7.99
C LEU A 215 12.69 4.29 -7.65
N LEU A 216 11.46 3.81 -7.91
CA LEU A 216 11.07 2.42 -7.68
C LEU A 216 12.00 1.46 -8.42
N ARG A 217 12.25 1.72 -9.72
CA ARG A 217 13.15 0.90 -10.55
C ARG A 217 14.60 0.91 -10.05
N GLU A 218 15.10 2.05 -9.56
CA GLU A 218 16.46 2.20 -8.98
C GLU A 218 16.66 1.31 -7.74
N LEU A 219 15.60 1.10 -6.95
CA LEU A 219 15.65 0.32 -5.71
C LEU A 219 15.80 -1.21 -5.94
N GLY A 220 15.56 -1.68 -7.17
CA GLY A 220 15.90 -3.06 -7.58
C GLY A 220 14.99 -4.16 -7.01
N PRO A 221 15.43 -5.43 -7.07
CA PRO A 221 14.58 -6.62 -6.87
C PRO A 221 13.71 -6.62 -5.61
N ALA A 222 14.24 -6.13 -4.47
CA ALA A 222 13.48 -6.08 -3.23
C ALA A 222 12.19 -5.22 -3.31
N TRP A 223 12.10 -4.32 -4.30
CA TRP A 223 10.97 -3.41 -4.52
C TRP A 223 10.24 -3.65 -5.85
N ASN A 224 10.80 -4.47 -6.75
CA ASN A 224 10.27 -4.66 -8.10
C ASN A 224 9.84 -6.10 -8.37
N ASP A 225 10.41 -7.08 -7.68
CA ASP A 225 10.04 -8.49 -7.87
C ASP A 225 8.76 -8.78 -7.09
N SER A 226 7.82 -9.46 -7.74
CA SER A 226 6.58 -9.89 -7.11
C SER A 226 6.85 -11.00 -6.09
N ARG A 227 6.10 -11.04 -5.00
CA ARG A 227 6.21 -12.10 -3.99
C ARG A 227 5.92 -13.49 -4.58
N GLU A 228 5.08 -13.54 -5.61
CA GLU A 228 4.69 -14.77 -6.32
C GLU A 228 5.82 -15.36 -7.17
N GLU A 229 6.78 -14.53 -7.60
CA GLU A 229 7.93 -14.94 -8.41
C GLU A 229 9.23 -15.00 -7.60
N SER A 230 9.15 -14.66 -6.32
CA SER A 230 10.29 -14.64 -5.40
C SER A 230 10.34 -15.91 -4.52
N PRO A 231 11.53 -16.26 -3.99
CA PRO A 231 11.61 -17.27 -2.94
C PRO A 231 10.70 -16.93 -1.77
N SER A 232 10.05 -17.96 -1.19
CA SER A 232 9.19 -17.80 -0.03
C SER A 232 9.95 -17.12 1.13
N LEU A 233 9.37 -16.05 1.66
CA LEU A 233 9.80 -15.37 2.87
C LEU A 233 8.72 -15.53 3.93
N PRO A 234 9.07 -15.47 5.23
CA PRO A 234 8.08 -15.40 6.30
C PRO A 234 7.10 -14.24 6.04
N VAL A 235 5.83 -14.46 6.39
CA VAL A 235 4.82 -13.39 6.35
C VAL A 235 5.26 -12.25 7.25
N TYR A 236 5.26 -11.04 6.70
CA TYR A 236 5.52 -9.83 7.45
C TYR A 236 4.29 -9.47 8.28
N VAL A 237 4.46 -9.35 9.60
CA VAL A 237 3.46 -8.86 10.54
C VAL A 237 4.07 -7.65 11.25
N PRO A 238 3.55 -6.43 11.04
CA PRO A 238 4.13 -5.24 11.65
C PRO A 238 3.96 -5.23 13.17
N ILE A 239 4.95 -4.68 13.87
CA ILE A 239 4.90 -4.40 15.30
C ILE A 239 4.88 -2.88 15.45
N PHE A 240 3.85 -2.35 16.10
CA PHE A 240 3.67 -0.90 16.23
C PHE A 240 4.19 -0.36 17.55
N LYS A 241 4.74 0.86 17.54
CA LYS A 241 5.34 1.48 18.73
C LYS A 241 4.33 1.90 19.78
N ASP A 242 3.11 2.23 19.34
CA ASP A 242 1.97 2.56 20.19
C ASP A 242 1.38 1.33 20.91
N GLY A 243 1.89 0.13 20.61
CA GLY A 243 1.42 -1.13 21.17
C GLY A 243 0.20 -1.71 20.45
N PHE A 244 -0.21 -1.17 19.29
CA PHE A 244 -1.26 -1.77 18.48
C PHE A 244 -0.89 -3.21 18.08
N GLN A 245 -1.79 -4.15 18.37
CA GLN A 245 -1.58 -5.57 18.12
C GLN A 245 -2.33 -6.02 16.88
N VAL A 246 -1.61 -6.63 15.94
CA VAL A 246 -2.19 -7.24 14.74
C VAL A 246 -2.76 -8.62 15.10
N ILE A 247 -4.09 -8.73 15.08
CA ILE A 247 -4.81 -10.00 15.22
C ILE A 247 -5.17 -10.50 13.81
N ARG A 248 -4.38 -11.43 13.27
CA ARG A 248 -4.43 -11.86 11.86
C ARG A 248 -5.84 -12.26 11.39
N GLU A 249 -6.61 -12.88 12.27
CA GLU A 249 -7.96 -13.39 11.99
C GLU A 249 -9.00 -12.28 11.72
N GLN A 250 -8.68 -11.02 12.06
CA GLN A 250 -9.53 -9.86 11.81
C GLN A 250 -9.41 -9.31 10.39
N TYR A 251 -8.45 -9.80 9.61
CA TYR A 251 -8.17 -9.32 8.27
C TYR A 251 -8.61 -10.31 7.21
N GLU A 252 -8.70 -9.84 5.98
CA GLU A 252 -8.91 -10.72 4.84
C GLU A 252 -7.69 -11.68 4.73
N PRO A 253 -7.90 -13.01 4.59
CA PRO A 253 -6.83 -13.99 4.72
C PRO A 253 -5.61 -13.78 3.83
N THR A 254 -5.73 -13.17 2.64
CA THR A 254 -4.57 -12.93 1.77
C THR A 254 -3.62 -11.85 2.27
N LEU A 255 -3.99 -11.07 3.29
CA LEU A 255 -3.07 -10.09 3.86
C LEU A 255 -1.96 -10.76 4.69
N PHE A 256 -2.32 -11.72 5.55
CA PHE A 256 -1.40 -12.35 6.49
C PHE A 256 -1.30 -13.87 6.38
N ASP A 257 -2.17 -14.54 5.64
CA ASP A 257 -2.23 -15.99 5.52
C ASP A 257 -2.06 -16.45 4.06
N TYR A 258 -1.54 -15.58 3.17
CA TYR A 258 -1.35 -15.88 1.74
C TYR A 258 -0.43 -17.08 1.45
N ASP A 259 0.36 -17.51 2.42
CA ASP A 259 1.25 -18.67 2.34
C ASP A 259 0.60 -19.98 2.85
N LYS A 260 -0.60 -19.90 3.44
CA LYS A 260 -1.30 -21.07 3.98
C LYS A 260 -2.04 -21.85 2.89
N PRO A 261 -2.06 -23.20 2.96
CA PRO A 261 -2.87 -24.01 2.06
C PRO A 261 -4.35 -23.64 2.13
N GLY A 262 -4.99 -23.50 0.97
CA GLY A 262 -6.42 -23.20 0.87
C GLY A 262 -6.78 -21.71 0.91
N VAL A 263 -5.81 -20.81 1.11
CA VAL A 263 -6.00 -19.37 0.89
C VAL A 263 -5.87 -19.07 -0.59
N ASP A 264 -6.99 -18.75 -1.23
CA ASP A 264 -7.07 -18.49 -2.66
C ASP A 264 -6.60 -17.06 -2.97
N SER A 265 -5.43 -16.93 -3.61
CA SER A 265 -4.88 -15.63 -4.05
C SER A 265 -5.73 -14.94 -5.12
N ILE A 266 -6.74 -15.61 -5.70
CA ILE A 266 -7.76 -14.97 -6.56
C ILE A 266 -8.59 -13.95 -5.76
N SER A 267 -8.65 -14.03 -4.43
CA SER A 267 -9.25 -12.95 -3.64
C SER A 267 -8.47 -11.62 -3.73
N GLU A 268 -7.18 -11.65 -4.06
CA GLU A 268 -6.41 -10.45 -4.44
C GLU A 268 -6.70 -10.00 -5.89
N VAL A 269 -7.21 -10.91 -6.73
CA VAL A 269 -7.73 -10.58 -8.08
C VAL A 269 -9.05 -9.80 -7.99
N LYS A 270 -9.75 -9.79 -6.86
CA LYS A 270 -10.89 -8.87 -6.63
C LYS A 270 -10.47 -7.41 -6.79
N PHE A 271 -9.25 -7.06 -6.36
CA PHE A 271 -8.67 -5.73 -6.57
C PHE A 271 -8.12 -5.54 -7.99
N ARG A 272 -7.93 -6.62 -8.76
CA ARG A 272 -7.58 -6.57 -10.18
C ARG A 272 -8.78 -6.31 -11.10
N GLN A 273 -10.00 -6.72 -10.75
CA GLN A 273 -11.18 -6.59 -11.64
C GLN A 273 -11.62 -5.14 -11.91
N ILE A 274 -11.02 -4.17 -11.21
CA ILE A 274 -11.24 -2.73 -11.44
C ILE A 274 -10.30 -2.19 -12.54
N PHE A 275 -9.26 -2.95 -12.89
CA PHE A 275 -8.38 -2.68 -14.00
C PHE A 275 -8.70 -3.69 -15.12
N GLY A 276 -9.55 -3.26 -16.05
CA GLY A 276 -9.96 -4.06 -17.20
C GLY A 276 -8.78 -4.60 -18.02
N PRO A 277 -9.01 -5.61 -18.89
CA PRO A 277 -7.94 -6.16 -19.71
C PRO A 277 -7.38 -5.06 -20.63
N ILE A 278 -6.05 -5.01 -20.72
CA ILE A 278 -5.31 -4.26 -21.74
C ILE A 278 -5.61 -4.85 -23.12
#